data_AF-A0A969IIM3-F1
#
_entry.id   AF-A0A969IIM3-F1
#
_cell.length_a   1.000
_cell.length_b   1.000
_cell.length_c   1.000
_cell.angle_alpha   90.00
_cell.angle_beta   90.00
_cell.angle_gamma   90.00
#
_symmetry.space_group_name_H-M   'P 1'
#
loop_
_entity.id
_entity.type
_entity.pdbx_description
1 polymer ?
#
loop_
_entity_poly.entity_id
_entity_poly.type
_entity_poly.pdbx_seq_one_letter_code
_entity_poly.pdbx_strand_id
1 'polypeptide(L)'
;MSGGVDSSVVAALLKRQGYDVVGITLQLYDHGEAVGRKGACCAGQDIEDARLVAEALGIPHYVLDYETRFARDVMGAFADSYLAGET
;
A
#
# COMPACT_ATOMS: atom_id res chain seq x y z
N MET A 1 0.65 -1.81 6.02
CA MET A 1 0.50 -0.39 6.35
C MET A 1 0.28 0.36 5.05
N SER A 2 -0.93 0.89 4.85
CA SER A 2 -1.32 1.56 3.61
C SER A 2 -1.15 3.07 3.65
N GLY A 3 -0.53 3.61 4.71
CA GLY A 3 -0.52 5.06 4.99
C GLY A 3 -1.77 5.55 5.72
N GLY A 4 -2.89 4.85 5.56
CA GLY A 4 -4.16 5.18 6.20
C GLY A 4 -4.22 4.90 7.71
N VAL A 5 -5.14 5.61 8.37
CA VAL A 5 -5.36 5.61 9.83
C VAL A 5 -5.59 4.21 10.40
N ASP A 6 -6.41 3.38 9.75
CA ASP A 6 -6.75 2.05 10.27
C ASP A 6 -5.51 1.18 10.45
N SER A 7 -4.66 1.12 9.41
CA SER A 7 -3.45 0.32 9.46
C SER A 7 -2.42 0.86 10.47
N SER A 8 -2.39 2.18 10.65
CA SER A 8 -1.55 2.87 11.62
C SER A 8 -2.00 2.59 13.06
N VAL A 9 -3.31 2.64 13.32
CA VAL A 9 -3.89 2.33 14.64
C VAL A 9 -3.68 0.86 14.97
N VAL A 10 -3.85 -0.06 14.01
CA VAL A 10 -3.57 -1.49 14.22
C VAL A 10 -2.12 -1.72 14.63
N ALA A 11 -1.16 -1.13 13.90
CA ALA A 11 0.26 -1.24 14.24
C ALA A 11 0.56 -0.71 15.65
N ALA A 12 -0.01 0.45 16.01
CA ALA A 12 0.14 1.05 17.33
C ALA A 12 -0.45 0.18 18.44
N LEU A 13 -1.63 -0.42 18.21
CA LEU A 13 -2.29 -1.30 19.17
C LEU A 13 -1.47 -2.58 19.41
N LEU A 14 -0.95 -3.20 18.35
CA LEU A 14 -0.10 -4.40 18.47
C LEU A 14 1.21 -4.08 19.20
N LYS A 15 1.86 -2.95 18.87
CA LYS A 15 3.07 -2.51 19.57
C LYS A 15 2.80 -2.27 21.06
N ARG A 16 1.69 -1.61 21.40
CA ARG A 16 1.26 -1.37 22.79
C ARG A 16 0.97 -2.65 23.56
N GLN A 17 0.51 -3.70 22.88
CA GLN A 17 0.29 -5.02 23.47
C GLN A 17 1.59 -5.83 23.66
N GLY A 18 2.75 -5.29 23.24
CA GLY A 18 4.05 -5.92 23.45
C GLY A 18 4.48 -6.91 22.35
N TYR A 19 3.78 -6.94 21.21
CA TYR A 19 4.20 -7.76 20.07
C TYR A 19 5.43 -7.17 19.38
N ASP A 20 6.21 -8.04 18.74
CA ASP A 20 7.19 -7.63 17.74
C ASP A 20 6.48 -7.35 16.42
N VAL A 21 6.45 -6.07 16.03
CA VAL A 21 5.63 -5.58 14.92
C VAL A 21 6.53 -5.09 13.81
N VAL A 22 6.26 -5.54 12.59
CA VAL A 22 6.89 -5.06 11.36
C VAL A 22 5.80 -4.52 10.43
N GLY A 23 5.98 -3.30 9.96
CA GLY A 23 5.13 -2.68 8.94
C GLY A 23 5.54 -3.09 7.54
N ILE A 24 4.58 -3.46 6.69
CA ILE A 24 4.82 -3.72 5.26
C ILE A 24 3.85 -2.89 4.42
N THR A 25 4.35 -2.14 3.46
CA THR A 25 3.55 -1.48 2.41
C THR A 25 3.74 -2.22 1.08
N LEU A 26 2.65 -2.50 0.38
CA LEU A 26 2.70 -3.12 -0.94
C LEU A 26 2.57 -2.03 -2.00
N GLN A 27 3.57 -1.90 -2.85
CA GLN A 27 3.49 -1.07 -4.04
C GLN A 27 2.89 -1.91 -5.18
N LEU A 28 1.72 -1.52 -5.67
CA LEU A 28 0.91 -2.31 -6.61
C LEU A 28 0.84 -1.72 -8.02
N TYR A 29 1.33 -0.50 -8.23
CA TYR A 29 1.31 0.17 -9.53
C TYR A 29 2.46 1.16 -9.67
N ASP A 30 2.93 1.35 -10.90
CA ASP A 30 4.04 2.23 -11.23
C ASP A 30 3.74 3.70 -10.94
N HIS A 31 4.77 4.38 -10.45
CA HIS A 31 4.85 5.82 -10.33
C HIS A 31 5.27 6.50 -11.65
N GLY A 32 5.94 5.80 -12.57
CA GLY A 32 6.64 6.29 -13.76
C GLY A 32 5.77 6.78 -14.91
N GLU A 33 4.68 6.10 -15.27
CA GLU A 33 3.73 6.64 -16.28
C GLU A 33 2.78 7.71 -15.71
N ALA A 34 2.70 7.79 -14.37
CA ALA A 34 1.75 8.63 -13.66
C ALA A 34 2.35 9.97 -13.19
N VAL A 35 3.66 10.19 -13.35
CA VAL A 35 4.34 11.47 -13.04
C VAL A 35 3.76 12.65 -13.86
N GLY A 36 3.11 12.38 -15.00
CA GLY A 36 2.48 13.39 -15.85
C GLY A 36 0.98 13.64 -15.61
N ARG A 37 0.28 12.80 -14.82
CA ARG A 37 -1.17 12.92 -14.64
C ARG A 37 -1.52 13.50 -13.27
N LYS A 38 -2.17 14.66 -13.26
CA LYS A 38 -2.85 15.20 -12.07
C LYS A 38 -3.82 14.14 -11.52
N GLY A 39 -3.49 13.56 -10.36
CA GLY A 39 -4.26 12.48 -9.72
C GLY A 39 -3.43 11.29 -9.24
N ALA A 40 -2.19 11.14 -9.70
CA ALA A 40 -1.27 10.06 -9.28
C ALA A 40 -0.59 10.28 -7.92
N CYS A 41 -0.96 11.35 -7.22
CA CYS A 41 -0.24 11.93 -6.09
C CYS A 41 -0.24 11.06 -4.82
N CYS A 42 -1.13 10.07 -4.70
CA CYS A 42 -1.41 9.45 -3.41
C CYS A 42 -0.45 8.31 -3.04
N ALA A 43 -0.04 7.44 -3.98
CA ALA A 43 0.75 6.25 -3.60
C ALA A 43 2.11 6.60 -2.95
N GLY A 44 2.75 7.68 -3.38
CA GLY A 44 4.03 8.12 -2.79
C GLY A 44 3.81 8.75 -1.42
N GLN A 45 2.72 9.51 -1.29
CA GLN A 45 2.32 10.11 -0.02
C GLN A 45 1.92 9.03 1.00
N ASP A 46 1.19 8.01 0.59
CA ASP A 46 0.74 6.90 1.44
C ASP A 46 1.92 6.07 1.96
N ILE A 47 2.93 5.84 1.11
CA ILE A 47 4.19 5.20 1.53
C ILE A 47 4.93 6.06 2.56
N GLU A 48 5.00 7.36 2.33
CA GLU A 48 5.65 8.29 3.25
C GLU A 48 4.89 8.41 4.59
N ASP A 49 3.56 8.48 4.55
CA ASP A 49 2.71 8.49 5.75
C ASP A 49 2.90 7.20 6.55
N ALA A 50 2.95 6.04 5.88
CA ALA A 50 3.25 4.77 6.53
C ALA A 50 4.65 4.75 7.18
N ARG A 51 5.64 5.32 6.49
CA ARG A 51 7.03 5.44 6.98
C ARG A 51 7.09 6.31 8.24
N LEU A 52 6.46 7.48 8.22
CA LEU A 52 6.43 8.41 9.35
C LEU A 52 5.73 7.81 10.57
N VAL A 53 4.62 7.10 10.37
CA VAL A 53 3.94 6.39 11.45
C VAL A 53 4.82 5.29 12.03
N ALA A 54 5.44 4.47 11.19
CA ALA A 54 6.31 3.39 11.65
C ALA A 54 7.53 3.93 12.44
N GLU A 55 8.10 5.05 11.98
CA GLU A 55 9.17 5.77 12.69
C GLU A 55 8.70 6.24 14.07
N ALA A 56 7.53 6.89 14.14
CA ALA A 56 6.95 7.35 15.41
C ALA A 56 6.63 6.21 16.39
N LEU A 57 6.29 5.02 15.88
CA LEU A 57 6.03 3.82 16.68
C LEU A 57 7.30 3.03 17.03
N GLY A 58 8.45 3.37 16.46
CA GLY A 58 9.70 2.64 16.62
C GLY A 58 9.59 1.19 16.14
N ILE A 59 9.01 0.97 14.97
CA ILE A 59 8.88 -0.35 14.32
C ILE A 59 9.57 -0.36 12.95
N PRO A 60 10.18 -1.49 12.52
CA PRO A 60 10.69 -1.63 11.16
C PRO A 60 9.57 -1.50 10.13
N HIS A 61 9.87 -0.88 8.99
CA HIS A 61 8.93 -0.72 7.87
C HIS A 61 9.61 -1.02 6.54
N TYR A 62 8.93 -1.81 5.71
CA TYR A 62 9.41 -2.22 4.39
C TYR A 62 8.38 -1.92 3.32
N VAL A 63 8.85 -1.51 2.14
CA VAL A 63 8.03 -1.39 0.93
C VAL A 63 8.39 -2.56 0.03
N LEU A 64 7.38 -3.31 -0.40
CA LEU A 64 7.55 -4.44 -1.31
C LEU A 64 6.86 -4.13 -2.63
N ASP A 65 7.62 -4.23 -3.72
CA ASP A 65 7.09 -4.12 -5.07
C ASP A 65 6.39 -5.42 -5.46
N TYR A 66 5.10 -5.31 -5.75
CA TYR A 66 4.22 -6.38 -6.18
C TYR A 66 3.46 -6.03 -7.46
N GLU A 67 3.85 -4.97 -8.17
CA GLU A 67 3.13 -4.43 -9.31
C GLU A 67 2.86 -5.49 -10.38
N THR A 68 3.91 -6.17 -10.85
CA THR A 68 3.78 -7.18 -11.92
C THR A 68 2.83 -8.30 -11.52
N ARG A 69 2.89 -8.71 -10.25
CA ARG A 69 2.05 -9.79 -9.73
C ARG A 69 0.59 -9.34 -9.63
N PHE A 70 0.36 -8.13 -9.15
CA PHE A 70 -0.98 -7.55 -9.02
C PHE A 70 -1.63 -7.35 -10.40
N ALA A 71 -0.87 -6.83 -11.36
CA ALA A 71 -1.35 -6.65 -12.73
C ALA A 71 -1.81 -7.98 -13.35
N ARG A 72 -0.98 -9.03 -13.22
CA ARG A 72 -1.29 -10.35 -13.77
C ARG A 72 -2.42 -11.07 -13.03
N ASP A 73 -2.36 -11.12 -11.70
CA ASP A 73 -3.22 -11.99 -10.90
C ASP A 73 -4.57 -11.33 -10.54
N VAL A 74 -4.67 -10.00 -10.62
CA VAL A 74 -5.88 -9.25 -10.22
C VAL A 74 -6.40 -8.38 -11.36
N MET A 75 -5.57 -7.49 -11.90
CA MET A 75 -6.05 -6.48 -12.86
C MET A 75 -6.51 -7.09 -14.19
N GLY A 76 -5.86 -8.16 -14.67
CA GLY A 76 -6.30 -8.88 -15.87
C GLY A 76 -7.72 -9.42 -15.73
N ALA A 77 -7.98 -10.19 -14.66
CA ALA A 77 -9.29 -10.74 -14.39
C ALA A 77 -10.36 -9.65 -14.17
N PHE A 78 -9.98 -8.55 -13.50
CA PHE A 78 -10.86 -7.39 -13.33
C PHE A 78 -11.24 -6.73 -14.67
N ALA A 79 -10.29 -6.57 -15.60
CA ALA A 79 -10.59 -6.01 -16.92
C ALA A 79 -11.48 -6.95 -17.74
N ASP A 80 -11.20 -8.25 -17.71
CA ASP A 80 -11.97 -9.26 -18.43
C ASP A 80 -13.43 -9.33 -17.94
N SER A 81 -13.67 -9.21 -16.62
CA SER A 81 -15.04 -9.22 -16.07
C SER A 81 -15.86 -8.03 -16.58
N TYR A 82 -15.27 -6.85 -16.64
CA TYR A 82 -15.92 -5.66 -17.22
C TYR A 82 -16.24 -5.84 -18.71
N LEU A 83 -15.34 -6.46 -19.47
CA LEU A 83 -15.58 -6.77 -20.89
C LEU A 83 -16.71 -7.80 -21.08
N ALA A 84 -16.90 -8.68 -20.10
CA ALA A 84 -18.00 -9.64 -20.06
C ALA A 84 -19.34 -9.04 -19.56
N GLY A 85 -19.35 -7.77 -19.12
CA GLY A 85 -20.53 -7.10 -18.57
C GLY A 85 -20.83 -7.45 -17.11
N GLU A 86 -19.82 -7.92 -16.38
CA GLU A 86 -19.89 -8.26 -14.95
C GLU A 86 -19.37 -7.10 -14.08
N THR A 87 -19.73 -7.11 -12.79
CA THR A 87 -19.25 -6.15 -11.75
C THR A 87 -18.94 -6.86 -10.46
#